data_AF-A0A382KLP6-F1
#
_entry.id   AF-A0A382KLP6-F1
#
_cell.length_a   1.000
_cell.length_b   1.000
_cell.length_c   1.000
_cell.angle_alpha   90.00
_cell.angle_beta   90.00
_cell.angle_gamma   90.00
#
_symmetry.space_group_name_H-M   'P 1'
#
loop_
_entity.id
_entity.type
_entity.pdbx_description
1 polymer ?
#
loop_
_entity_poly.entity_id
_entity_poly.type
_entity_poly.pdbx_seq_one_letter_code
_entity_poly.pdbx_strand_id
1 'polypeptide(L)' 'PGFTIRFSGWSDEESRPLLEYLYRQATKPEYTCRFHWRENSLAFWDNRATWHQALNDYPGQRRLMHRITIEGVPLE' A
#
# COMPACT_ATOMS: atom_id res chain seq x y z
N PRO A 1 2.22 -3.26 -4.96
CA PRO A 1 1.30 -4.28 -5.54
C PRO A 1 1.74 -5.70 -5.18
N GLY A 2 0.86 -6.48 -4.55
CA GLY A 2 1.23 -7.84 -4.09
C GLY A 2 0.08 -8.81 -3.84
N PHE A 3 -1.18 -8.37 -3.85
CA PHE A 3 -2.34 -9.23 -3.59
C PHE A 3 -3.24 -9.45 -4.82
N THR A 4 -3.38 -8.44 -5.68
CA THR A 4 -4.20 -8.54 -6.89
C THR A 4 -3.50 -9.41 -7.94
N ILE A 5 -4.21 -10.44 -8.41
CA ILE A 5 -3.66 -11.47 -9.32
C ILE A 5 -3.97 -11.11 -10.78
N ARG A 6 -5.24 -10.86 -11.11
CA ARG A 6 -5.73 -10.57 -12.48
C ARG A 6 -7.11 -9.91 -12.46
N PHE A 7 -7.58 -9.46 -13.63
CA PHE A 7 -8.96 -9.04 -13.82
C PHE A 7 -9.89 -10.25 -13.96
N SER A 8 -11.13 -10.12 -13.50
CA SER A 8 -12.13 -11.18 -13.64
C SER A 8 -12.40 -11.49 -15.11
N GLY A 9 -12.35 -12.77 -15.47
CA GLY A 9 -12.58 -13.24 -16.84
C GLY A 9 -11.40 -13.09 -17.81
N TRP A 10 -10.26 -12.57 -17.35
CA TRP A 10 -9.05 -12.41 -18.17
C TRP A 10 -8.00 -13.44 -17.75
N SER A 11 -7.10 -13.80 -18.66
CA SER A 11 -5.86 -14.50 -18.33
C SER A 11 -4.87 -13.58 -17.58
N ASP A 12 -3.84 -14.16 -16.98
CA ASP A 12 -2.79 -13.42 -16.30
C ASP A 12 -2.01 -12.57 -17.32
N GLU A 13 -1.73 -13.11 -18.51
CA GLU A 13 -1.05 -12.44 -19.60
C GLU A 13 -1.82 -11.23 -20.11
N GLU A 14 -3.13 -11.34 -20.28
CA GLU A 14 -4.00 -10.23 -20.70
C GLU A 14 -4.10 -9.15 -19.62
N SER A 15 -4.13 -9.56 -18.34
CA SER A 15 -4.29 -8.64 -17.21
C SER A 15 -3.04 -7.83 -16.92
N ARG A 16 -1.87 -8.44 -17.10
CA ARG A 16 -0.58 -7.89 -16.65
C ARG A 16 -0.30 -6.47 -17.18
N PRO A 17 -0.43 -6.14 -18.48
CA PRO A 17 -0.10 -4.80 -18.98
C PRO A 17 -0.97 -3.70 -18.35
N LEU A 18 -2.26 -3.96 -18.14
CA LEU A 18 -3.16 -2.98 -17.53
C LEU A 18 -2.91 -2.85 -16.03
N LEU A 19 -2.66 -3.96 -15.32
CA LEU A 19 -2.26 -3.89 -13.91
C LEU A 19 -0.95 -3.11 -13.73
N GLU A 20 0.06 -3.36 -14.56
CA GLU A 20 1.33 -2.61 -14.55
C GLU A 20 1.11 -1.11 -14.78
N TYR A 21 0.22 -0.75 -15.73
CA TYR A 21 -0.16 0.64 -15.95
C TYR A 21 -0.81 1.26 -14.70
N LEU A 22 -1.82 0.61 -14.11
CA LEU A 22 -2.53 1.12 -12.94
C LEU A 22 -1.61 1.27 -11.73
N TYR A 23 -0.75 0.28 -11.48
CA TYR A 23 0.24 0.36 -10.40
C TYR A 23 1.18 1.54 -10.60
N ARG A 24 1.71 1.73 -11.82
CA ARG A 24 2.57 2.87 -12.13
C ARG A 24 1.87 4.21 -11.91
N GLN A 25 0.59 4.33 -12.25
CA GLN A 25 -0.18 5.55 -11.99
C GLN A 25 -0.38 5.78 -10.49
N ALA A 26 -0.80 4.75 -9.74
CA ALA A 26 -1.13 4.87 -8.32
C ALA A 26 0.11 5.16 -7.44
N THR A 27 1.31 4.75 -7.87
CA THR A 27 2.56 4.96 -7.10
C THR A 27 3.37 6.18 -7.55
N LYS A 28 2.79 7.06 -8.36
CA LYS A 28 3.43 8.32 -8.78
C LYS A 28 3.77 9.19 -7.57
N PRO A 29 4.98 9.78 -7.48
CA PRO A 29 5.38 10.60 -6.33
C PRO A 29 4.38 11.70 -5.96
N GLU A 30 3.71 12.29 -6.96
CA GLU A 30 2.70 13.35 -6.80
C GLU A 30 1.46 12.90 -6.02
N TYR A 31 1.22 11.60 -5.91
CA TYR A 31 0.10 11.01 -5.14
C TYR A 31 0.56 10.40 -3.81
N THR A 32 1.82 10.66 -3.42
CA THR A 32 2.41 10.09 -2.21
C THR A 32 2.77 11.17 -1.20
N CYS A 33 2.79 10.78 0.07
CA CYS A 33 3.49 11.52 1.11
C CYS A 33 4.44 10.57 1.85
N ARG A 34 5.54 11.11 2.40
CA ARG A 34 6.50 10.35 3.20
C ARG A 34 6.44 10.78 4.66
N PHE A 35 5.90 9.91 5.50
CA PHE A 35 5.82 10.14 6.93
C PHE A 35 7.12 9.71 7.63
N HIS A 36 7.73 10.64 8.37
CA HIS A 36 8.94 10.37 9.16
C HIS A 36 8.56 10.11 10.61
N TRP A 37 8.74 8.86 11.05
CA TRP A 37 8.44 8.44 12.42
C TRP A 37 9.37 9.11 13.43
N ARG A 38 8.78 9.55 14.54
CA ARG A 38 9.46 9.96 15.77
C ARG A 38 8.83 9.24 16.94
N GLU A 39 9.49 9.26 18.09
CA GLU A 39 8.89 8.76 19.32
C GLU A 39 7.53 9.44 19.57
N ASN A 40 6.55 8.67 20.03
CA ASN A 40 5.16 9.10 20.25
C ASN A 40 4.40 9.57 19.00
N SER A 41 4.93 9.35 17.79
CA SER A 41 4.17 9.59 16.57
C SER A 41 3.00 8.61 16.44
N LEU A 42 1.85 9.12 16.01
CA LEU A 42 0.70 8.33 15.60
C LEU A 42 0.38 8.64 14.14
N ALA A 43 0.17 7.59 13.35
CA ALA A 43 -0.36 7.72 12.00
C ALA A 43 -1.68 6.96 11.91
N PHE A 44 -2.66 7.58 11.25
CA PHE A 44 -3.93 6.97 10.91
C PHE A 44 -4.10 7.07 9.39
N TRP A 45 -4.53 5.99 8.76
CA TRP A 45 -4.78 5.96 7.31
C TRP A 45 -6.04 5.16 6.99
N ASP A 46 -6.74 5.57 5.94
CA ASP A 46 -7.89 4.85 5.43
C ASP A 46 -7.42 3.69 4.54
N ASN A 47 -7.65 2.45 4.98
CA ASN A 47 -7.21 1.24 4.26
C ASN A 47 -8.05 0.94 3.00
N ARG A 48 -9.11 1.70 2.71
CA ARG A 48 -9.86 1.64 1.45
C ARG A 48 -9.33 2.61 0.40
N ALA A 49 -8.86 3.78 0.84
CA ALA A 49 -8.46 4.86 -0.05
C ALA A 49 -6.94 5.03 -0.21
N THR A 50 -6.13 4.31 0.59
CA THR A 50 -4.67 4.48 0.60
C THR A 50 -3.92 3.17 0.47
N TRP A 51 -2.75 3.25 -0.17
CA TRP A 51 -1.71 2.24 -0.07
C TRP A 51 -0.56 2.78 0.77
N HIS A 52 0.15 1.89 1.45
CA HIS A 52 1.36 2.23 2.19
C HIS A 52 2.48 1.26 1.86
N GLN A 53 3.72 1.75 1.96
CA GLN A 53 4.92 0.96 1.75
C GLN A 53 5.87 1.20 2.91
N ALA A 54 6.29 0.12 3.57
CA ALA A 54 7.39 0.18 4.53
C ALA A 54 8.70 0.31 3.76
N LEU A 55 9.50 1.31 4.10
CA LEU A 55 10.85 1.45 3.60
C LEU A 55 11.80 0.72 4.55
N ASN A 56 12.69 -0.11 4.03
CA ASN A 56 13.68 -0.85 4.80
C ASN A 56 15.05 -0.16 4.73
N ASP A 57 15.12 1.10 5.16
CA ASP A 57 16.31 1.98 5.07
C ASP A 57 17.09 2.09 6.40
N TYR A 58 16.92 1.15 7.32
CA TYR A 58 17.50 1.16 8.66
C TYR A 58 18.28 -0.13 9.01
N PRO A 59 19.30 -0.52 8.22
CA PRO A 59 20.02 -1.77 8.43
C PRO A 59 20.68 -1.82 9.83
N GLY A 60 20.55 -2.96 10.51
CA GLY A 60 21.11 -3.18 11.83
C GLY A 60 20.39 -2.48 13.00
N GLN A 61 19.33 -1.71 12.72
CA GLN A 61 18.54 -1.02 13.73
C GLN A 61 17.23 -1.74 14.00
N ARG A 62 16.82 -1.83 15.27
CA ARG A 62 15.50 -2.34 15.65
C ARG A 62 14.45 -1.26 15.43
N ARG A 63 13.37 -1.61 14.74
CA ARG A 63 12.19 -0.76 14.57
C ARG A 63 10.93 -1.52 14.98
N LEU A 64 10.21 -1.01 15.99
CA LEU A 64 8.99 -1.61 16.54
C LEU A 64 7.85 -0.60 16.46
N MET A 65 6.68 -1.07 16.04
CA MET A 65 5.44 -0.30 16.03
C MET A 65 4.31 -1.19 16.53
N HIS A 66 3.30 -0.58 17.16
CA HIS A 66 2.03 -1.22 17.47
C HIS A 66 0.98 -0.73 16.50
N ARG A 67 0.15 -1.64 15.98
CA ARG A 67 -0.94 -1.31 15.04
C ARG A 67 -2.24 -1.87 15.58
N ILE A 68 -3.27 -1.04 15.53
CA ILE A 68 -4.67 -1.45 15.69
C ILE A 68 -5.33 -1.32 14.31
N THR A 69 -6.11 -2.32 13.93
CA THR A 69 -6.92 -2.29 12.71
C THR A 69 -8.38 -2.22 13.11
N ILE A 70 -9.12 -1.31 12.48
CA ILE A 70 -10.57 -1.20 12.64
C ILE A 70 -11.23 -2.07 11.57
N GLU A 71 -12.20 -2.88 11.98
CA GLU A 71 -12.96 -3.72 11.06
C GLU A 71 -13.74 -2.87 10.04
N GLY A 72 -13.72 -3.31 8.79
CA GLY A 72 -14.48 -2.71 7.70
C GLY A 72 -15.61 -3.62 7.24
N VAL A 73 -16.41 -3.12 6.30
CA VAL A 73 -17.46 -3.89 5.62
C VAL A 73 -17.12 -4.06 4.13
N PRO A 74 -17.77 -5.00 3.41
CA PRO A 74 -17.69 -5.04 1.95
C PRO A 74 -18.07 -3.69 1.31
N LEU A 75 -17.53 -3.42 0.12
CA LEU A 75 -17.97 -2.30 -0.70
C LEU A 75 -19.17 -2.74 -1.53
N GLU A 76 -20.20 -1.88 -1.60
CA GLU A 76 -21.36 -2.04 -2.48
C GLU A 76 -21.02 -1.69 -3.94
#